data_AF-A0A518BQT4-F1
#
_entry.id   AF-A0A518BQT4-F1
#
_cell.length_a   1.000
_cell.length_b   1.000
_cell.length_c   1.000
_cell.angle_alpha   90.00
_cell.angle_beta   90.00
_cell.angle_gamma   90.00
#
_symmetry.space_group_name_H-M   'P 1'
#
loop_
_entity.id
_entity.type
_entity.pdbx_description
1 polymer ?
#
loop_
_entity_poly.entity_id
_entity_poly.type
_entity_poly.pdbx_seq_one_letter_code
_entity_poly.pdbx_strand_id
1 'polypeptide(L)'
;MGETVLPERIASPTGFALDLAGFLRALPSIPANNGPPAGPRNFHRGGDLACYDAQFREDVEVLSHRLKAAAVSEVWAMALSSHWGHAPGRVHGGMAVGNLPVESGKLGGVIDLGATCVGDPACDLVPAWTFLGVEGCRTLRDALPLDRATWERGRGWVLWKALIVAAGLAETNAWEGGQAWSTIASVLADHAEPRGYGARAAEGSK
;
A
#
# COMPACT_ATOMS: atom_id res chain seq x y z
N MET A 1 8.96 -17.86 16.99
CA MET A 1 8.95 -16.49 16.43
C MET A 1 9.21 -16.64 14.95
N GLY A 2 8.29 -16.17 14.09
CA GLY A 2 8.49 -16.19 12.65
C GLY A 2 9.58 -15.20 12.23
N GLU A 3 10.21 -15.47 11.09
CA GLU A 3 11.24 -14.59 10.53
C GLU A 3 10.59 -13.54 9.60
N THR A 4 11.21 -12.36 9.48
CA THR A 4 10.78 -11.26 8.61
C THR A 4 10.57 -11.70 7.15
N VAL A 5 9.57 -11.13 6.45
CA VAL A 5 9.39 -11.34 5.01
C VAL A 5 10.66 -10.93 4.27
N LEU A 6 11.19 -11.88 3.52
CA LEU A 6 12.01 -11.63 2.34
C LEU A 6 11.33 -12.37 1.17
N PRO A 7 11.34 -11.84 -0.07
CA PRO A 7 10.71 -12.50 -1.21
C PRO A 7 11.14 -13.96 -1.39
N GLU A 8 12.41 -14.27 -1.05
CA GLU A 8 12.98 -15.62 -1.16
C GLU A 8 12.39 -16.62 -0.14
N ARG A 9 11.66 -16.12 0.85
CA ARG A 9 11.03 -16.92 1.92
C ARG A 9 9.54 -17.14 1.68
N ILE A 10 8.95 -16.41 0.74
CA ILE A 10 7.55 -16.59 0.35
C ILE A 10 7.48 -17.80 -0.57
N ALA A 11 6.77 -18.86 -0.16
CA ALA A 11 6.65 -20.07 -0.98
C ALA A 11 5.83 -19.84 -2.26
N SER A 12 4.87 -18.92 -2.20
CA SER A 12 4.05 -18.51 -3.34
C SER A 12 3.57 -17.08 -3.14
N PRO A 13 3.90 -16.13 -4.03
CA PRO A 13 3.38 -14.76 -3.97
C PRO A 13 1.85 -14.72 -3.98
N THR A 14 1.22 -15.60 -4.75
CA THR A 14 -0.24 -15.79 -4.80
C THR A 14 -0.80 -16.28 -3.46
N GLY A 15 -0.19 -17.33 -2.88
CA GLY A 15 -0.63 -17.86 -1.59
C GLY A 15 -0.53 -16.82 -0.48
N PHE A 16 0.58 -16.10 -0.41
CA PHE A 16 0.78 -15.02 0.55
C PHE A 16 -0.21 -13.86 0.35
N ALA A 17 -0.47 -13.49 -0.91
CA ALA A 17 -1.47 -12.47 -1.24
C ALA A 17 -2.88 -12.87 -0.75
N LEU A 18 -3.26 -14.14 -0.84
CA LEU A 18 -4.54 -14.63 -0.34
C LEU A 18 -4.63 -14.59 1.18
N ASP A 19 -3.56 -14.99 1.89
CA ASP A 19 -3.50 -14.91 3.35
C ASP A 19 -3.62 -13.45 3.82
N LEU A 20 -2.85 -12.55 3.18
CA LEU A 20 -2.91 -11.12 3.46
C LEU A 20 -4.29 -10.53 3.15
N ALA A 21 -4.91 -10.91 2.03
CA ALA A 21 -6.26 -10.50 1.69
C ALA A 21 -7.27 -10.93 2.75
N GLY A 22 -7.10 -12.14 3.31
CA GLY A 22 -7.89 -12.64 4.44
C GLY A 22 -7.81 -11.71 5.65
N PHE A 23 -6.60 -11.31 6.03
CA PHE A 23 -6.38 -10.37 7.13
C PHE A 23 -6.99 -8.99 6.86
N LEU A 24 -6.72 -8.40 5.68
CA LEU A 24 -7.20 -7.06 5.32
C LEU A 24 -8.73 -6.98 5.21
N ARG A 25 -9.41 -8.06 4.79
CA ARG A 25 -10.88 -8.14 4.84
C ARG A 25 -11.44 -8.25 6.25
N ALA A 26 -10.69 -8.87 7.17
CA ALA A 26 -11.13 -9.04 8.55
C ALA A 26 -11.02 -7.74 9.36
N LEU A 27 -10.03 -6.87 9.07
CA LEU A 27 -9.80 -5.64 9.82
C LEU A 27 -11.04 -4.73 9.96
N PRO A 28 -11.78 -4.38 8.88
CA PRO A 28 -12.97 -3.54 8.99
C PRO A 28 -14.12 -4.17 9.78
N SER A 29 -14.13 -5.50 9.99
CA SER A 29 -15.17 -6.18 10.77
C SER A 29 -15.01 -5.98 12.28
N ILE A 30 -13.82 -5.59 12.73
CA ILE A 30 -13.56 -5.28 14.13
C ILE A 30 -14.20 -3.92 14.44
N PRO A 31 -15.05 -3.79 15.48
CA PRO A 31 -15.72 -2.54 15.80
C PRO A 31 -14.73 -1.37 15.85
N ALA A 32 -14.90 -0.37 14.99
CA ALA A 32 -14.04 0.81 14.91
C ALA A 32 -14.34 1.84 16.01
N ASN A 33 -15.42 1.62 16.77
CA ASN A 33 -15.87 2.46 17.87
C ASN A 33 -14.70 2.67 18.86
N ASN A 34 -14.40 3.92 19.18
CA ASN A 34 -13.32 4.34 20.08
C ASN A 34 -11.88 4.06 19.60
N GLY A 35 -11.68 3.66 18.34
CA GLY A 35 -10.33 3.63 17.76
C GLY A 35 -9.78 5.05 17.55
N PRO A 36 -8.46 5.28 17.71
CA PRO A 36 -7.88 6.58 17.41
C PRO A 36 -8.06 6.89 15.91
N PRO A 37 -8.48 8.11 15.54
CA PRO A 37 -8.48 8.52 14.14
C PRO A 37 -7.03 8.64 13.63
N ALA A 38 -6.88 8.57 12.32
CA ALA A 38 -5.62 8.93 11.66
C ALA A 38 -5.21 10.37 12.03
N GLY A 39 -3.90 10.59 12.23
CA GLY A 39 -3.37 11.91 12.57
C GLY A 39 -1.87 11.90 12.92
N PRO A 40 -1.34 12.97 13.53
CA PRO A 40 0.10 13.09 13.77
C PRO A 40 0.71 11.93 14.57
N ARG A 41 -0.06 11.33 15.50
CA ARG A 41 0.42 10.23 16.35
C ARG A 41 0.77 8.95 15.59
N ASN A 42 0.15 8.72 14.43
CA ASN A 42 0.43 7.56 13.60
C ASN A 42 0.97 7.98 12.23
N PHE A 43 1.57 9.17 12.13
CA PHE A 43 2.06 9.74 10.89
C PHE A 43 0.98 9.72 9.81
N HIS A 44 -0.22 10.19 10.15
CA HIS A 44 -1.37 10.31 9.25
C HIS A 44 -1.76 9.03 8.48
N ARG A 45 -1.25 7.84 8.87
CA ARG A 45 -1.61 6.56 8.24
C ARG A 45 -3.11 6.36 8.37
N GLY A 46 -3.77 5.98 7.27
CA GLY A 46 -5.23 5.90 7.19
C GLY A 46 -5.94 7.27 7.06
N GLY A 47 -5.20 8.37 6.98
CA GLY A 47 -5.74 9.72 6.76
C GLY A 47 -5.73 10.12 5.29
N ASP A 48 -5.99 11.40 5.04
CA ASP A 48 -5.87 11.98 3.70
C ASP A 48 -4.40 12.04 3.27
N LEU A 49 -4.08 11.40 2.14
CA LEU A 49 -2.75 11.35 1.55
C LEU A 49 -2.22 12.76 1.19
N ALA A 50 -3.11 13.73 0.95
CA ALA A 50 -2.74 15.11 0.60
C ALA A 50 -1.88 15.79 1.66
N CYS A 51 -1.85 15.32 2.92
CA CYS A 51 -0.96 15.86 3.94
C CYS A 51 0.53 15.71 3.57
N TYR A 52 0.86 14.82 2.63
CA TYR A 52 2.21 14.58 2.13
C TYR A 52 2.54 15.28 0.80
N ASP A 53 1.64 16.07 0.22
CA ASP A 53 1.84 16.67 -1.11
C ASP A 53 3.07 17.59 -1.18
N ALA A 54 3.31 18.39 -0.14
CA ALA A 54 4.48 19.27 -0.09
C ALA A 54 5.80 18.46 -0.07
N GLN A 55 5.89 17.45 0.81
CA GLN A 55 7.07 16.58 0.91
C GLN A 55 7.30 15.81 -0.40
N PHE A 56 6.24 15.25 -0.97
CA PHE A 56 6.32 14.52 -2.22
C PHE A 56 6.94 15.36 -3.34
N ARG A 57 6.53 16.62 -3.47
CA ARG A 57 7.05 17.53 -4.49
C ARG A 57 8.53 17.85 -4.28
N GLU A 58 8.93 18.09 -3.03
CA GLU A 58 10.34 18.28 -2.66
C GLU A 58 11.18 17.05 -3.04
N ASP A 59 10.73 15.84 -2.71
CA ASP A 59 11.45 14.61 -3.05
C ASP A 59 11.58 14.42 -4.57
N VAL A 60 10.54 14.77 -5.33
CA VAL A 60 10.57 14.74 -6.80
C VAL A 60 11.59 15.74 -7.36
N GLU A 61 11.68 16.94 -6.79
CA GLU A 61 12.67 17.95 -7.19
C GLU A 61 14.10 17.45 -6.93
N VAL A 62 14.35 16.93 -5.72
CA VAL A 62 15.65 16.35 -5.31
C VAL A 62 16.07 15.21 -6.24
N LEU A 63 15.12 14.37 -6.66
CA LEU A 63 15.38 13.17 -7.47
C LEU A 63 15.22 13.38 -8.97
N SER A 64 14.88 14.60 -9.43
CA SER A 64 14.46 14.90 -10.80
C SER A 64 15.39 14.36 -11.89
N HIS A 65 16.71 14.40 -11.68
CA HIS A 65 17.71 13.90 -12.65
C HIS A 65 17.74 12.38 -12.80
N ARG A 66 17.13 11.64 -11.86
CA ARG A 66 17.13 10.16 -11.82
C ARG A 66 15.73 9.57 -11.94
N LEU A 67 14.70 10.44 -11.95
CA LEU A 67 13.31 10.06 -11.85
C LEU A 67 12.55 10.39 -13.15
N LYS A 68 11.59 9.55 -13.51
CA LYS A 68 10.58 9.90 -14.53
C LYS A 68 9.55 10.86 -13.91
N ALA A 69 9.96 12.10 -13.64
CA ALA A 69 9.20 13.06 -12.84
C ALA A 69 7.75 13.26 -13.32
N ALA A 70 7.52 13.32 -14.63
CA ALA A 70 6.18 13.46 -15.21
C ALA A 70 5.26 12.25 -14.86
N ALA A 71 5.75 11.03 -15.05
CA ALA A 71 4.98 9.81 -14.76
C ALA A 71 4.73 9.65 -13.25
N VAL A 72 5.72 9.99 -12.43
CA VAL A 72 5.58 10.00 -10.96
C VAL A 72 4.53 11.01 -10.51
N SER A 73 4.56 12.22 -11.07
CA SER A 73 3.60 13.27 -10.76
C SER A 73 2.18 12.91 -11.22
N GLU A 74 2.04 12.18 -12.33
CA GLU A 74 0.76 11.67 -12.80
C GLU A 74 0.14 10.66 -11.83
N VAL A 75 0.93 9.67 -11.37
CA VAL A 75 0.46 8.70 -10.37
C VAL A 75 0.02 9.41 -9.09
N TRP A 76 0.80 10.39 -8.65
CA TRP A 76 0.46 11.19 -7.46
C TRP A 76 -0.82 11.99 -7.63
N ALA A 77 -0.97 12.70 -8.75
CA ALA A 77 -2.18 13.46 -9.05
C ALA A 77 -3.43 12.54 -9.11
N MET A 78 -3.29 11.34 -9.67
CA MET A 78 -4.36 10.35 -9.67
C MET A 78 -4.71 9.86 -8.26
N ALA A 79 -3.71 9.61 -7.41
CA ALA A 79 -3.95 9.26 -6.01
C ALA A 79 -4.71 10.37 -5.27
N LEU A 80 -4.31 11.64 -5.44
CA LEU A 80 -4.95 12.79 -4.80
C LEU A 80 -6.30 13.19 -5.42
N SER A 81 -6.69 12.60 -6.55
CA SER A 81 -7.97 12.91 -7.21
C SER A 81 -9.21 12.40 -6.45
N SER A 82 -9.01 11.60 -5.40
CA SER A 82 -10.08 11.02 -4.58
C SER A 82 -9.75 11.08 -3.09
N HIS A 83 -10.80 11.03 -2.26
CA HIS A 83 -10.70 10.82 -0.82
C HIS A 83 -11.54 9.60 -0.42
N TRP A 84 -11.26 9.03 0.76
CA TRP A 84 -12.09 7.96 1.29
C TRP A 84 -13.47 8.48 1.69
N GLY A 85 -14.51 8.04 0.98
CA GLY A 85 -15.89 8.49 1.17
C GLY A 85 -16.80 7.54 1.95
N HIS A 86 -16.30 6.39 2.38
CA HIS A 86 -17.07 5.40 3.13
C HIS A 86 -16.85 5.53 4.64
N ALA A 87 -17.65 4.82 5.43
CA ALA A 87 -17.42 4.70 6.87
C ALA A 87 -15.98 4.20 7.13
N PRO A 88 -15.20 4.89 7.97
CA PRO A 88 -13.81 4.51 8.19
C PRO A 88 -13.75 3.19 8.96
N GLY A 89 -12.98 2.23 8.43
CA GLY A 89 -12.74 0.94 9.06
C GLY A 89 -11.45 0.96 9.87
N ARG A 90 -11.18 -0.11 10.63
CA ARG A 90 -9.84 -0.28 11.19
C ARG A 90 -8.84 -0.54 10.08
N VAL A 91 -7.68 0.09 10.21
CA VAL A 91 -6.52 -0.12 9.34
C VAL A 91 -5.30 -0.40 10.22
N HIS A 92 -4.39 -1.23 9.72
CA HIS A 92 -3.15 -1.54 10.39
C HIS A 92 -2.19 -0.34 10.41
N GLY A 93 -2.10 0.36 9.27
CA GLY A 93 -1.28 1.55 9.08
C GLY A 93 0.21 1.27 8.86
N GLY A 94 0.65 0.00 8.95
CA GLY A 94 2.08 -0.37 8.97
C GLY A 94 2.41 -1.65 8.21
N MET A 95 1.88 -1.85 6.99
CA MET A 95 2.09 -3.08 6.19
C MET A 95 3.47 -3.17 5.52
N ALA A 96 4.54 -3.19 6.32
CA ALA A 96 5.91 -3.38 5.86
C ALA A 96 6.38 -4.83 6.05
N VAL A 97 7.43 -5.25 5.32
CA VAL A 97 7.98 -6.62 5.39
C VAL A 97 8.35 -7.07 6.81
N GLY A 98 8.82 -6.13 7.64
CA GLY A 98 9.16 -6.36 9.06
C GLY A 98 7.97 -6.81 9.92
N ASN A 99 6.76 -6.45 9.49
CA ASN A 99 5.54 -6.60 10.28
C ASN A 99 4.70 -7.81 9.86
N LEU A 100 5.22 -8.63 8.94
CA LEU A 100 4.53 -9.74 8.33
C LEU A 100 5.38 -11.00 8.46
N PRO A 101 5.50 -11.64 9.63
CA PRO A 101 6.32 -12.84 9.77
C PRO A 101 5.89 -13.96 8.82
N VAL A 102 6.87 -14.71 8.29
CA VAL A 102 6.63 -15.90 7.47
C VAL A 102 6.81 -17.15 8.31
N GLU A 103 5.86 -18.08 8.21
CA GLU A 103 5.94 -19.43 8.79
C GLU A 103 5.66 -20.46 7.71
N SER A 104 6.62 -21.37 7.47
CA SER A 104 6.53 -22.40 6.42
C SER A 104 6.13 -21.85 5.04
N GLY A 105 6.62 -20.66 4.69
CA GLY A 105 6.37 -20.00 3.41
C GLY A 105 5.02 -19.29 3.28
N LYS A 106 4.23 -19.22 4.35
CA LYS A 106 2.92 -18.55 4.45
C LYS A 106 2.97 -17.38 5.43
N LEU A 107 1.94 -16.53 5.42
CA LEU A 107 1.81 -15.46 6.41
C LEU A 107 1.54 -16.09 7.79
N GLY A 108 2.51 -15.96 8.71
CA GLY A 108 2.40 -16.46 10.09
C GLY A 108 1.65 -15.53 11.03
N GLY A 109 1.43 -14.27 10.61
CA GLY A 109 0.69 -13.27 11.38
C GLY A 109 0.96 -11.85 10.89
N VAL A 110 0.35 -10.88 11.57
CA VAL A 110 0.61 -9.45 11.39
C VAL A 110 0.94 -8.85 12.75
N ILE A 111 2.06 -8.16 12.85
CA ILE A 111 2.59 -7.59 14.10
C ILE A 111 2.77 -6.08 13.97
N ASP A 112 3.12 -5.43 15.09
CA ASP A 112 3.33 -3.97 15.18
C ASP A 112 2.06 -3.16 14.87
N LEU A 113 1.12 -3.21 15.83
CA LEU A 113 -0.14 -2.48 15.79
C LEU A 113 0.01 -1.01 16.23
N GLY A 114 1.23 -0.48 16.33
CA GLY A 114 1.50 0.87 16.85
C GLY A 114 0.90 2.00 15.99
N ALA A 115 0.73 1.76 14.69
CA ALA A 115 0.13 2.70 13.75
C ALA A 115 -1.37 2.47 13.49
N THR A 116 -1.97 1.45 14.14
CA THR A 116 -3.36 1.07 13.92
C THR A 116 -4.31 2.21 14.27
N CYS A 117 -5.24 2.49 13.36
CA CYS A 117 -6.20 3.58 13.52
C CYS A 117 -7.51 3.25 12.80
N VAL A 118 -8.42 4.22 12.80
CA VAL A 118 -9.66 4.20 12.03
C VAL A 118 -9.52 5.17 10.85
N GLY A 119 -9.68 4.67 9.62
CA GLY A 119 -9.39 5.47 8.43
C GLY A 119 -9.53 4.76 7.09
N ASP A 120 -8.82 5.28 6.10
CA ASP A 120 -8.74 4.82 4.71
C ASP A 120 -7.86 3.56 4.58
N PRO A 121 -8.40 2.43 4.07
CA PRO A 121 -7.64 1.18 3.92
C PRO A 121 -6.53 1.24 2.85
N ALA A 122 -6.50 2.27 2.01
CA ALA A 122 -5.49 2.40 0.96
C ALA A 122 -4.04 2.32 1.47
N CYS A 123 -3.78 2.79 2.70
CA CYS A 123 -2.43 2.77 3.28
C CYS A 123 -1.91 1.35 3.59
N ASP A 124 -2.79 0.35 3.64
CA ASP A 124 -2.44 -1.04 3.91
C ASP A 124 -2.18 -1.86 2.64
N LEU A 125 -2.37 -1.27 1.45
CA LEU A 125 -2.12 -1.94 0.17
C LEU A 125 -0.64 -1.97 -0.23
N VAL A 126 0.25 -1.44 0.61
CA VAL A 126 1.70 -1.35 0.36
C VAL A 126 2.33 -2.66 -0.16
N PRO A 127 2.03 -3.85 0.42
CA PRO A 127 2.60 -5.12 -0.02
C PRO A 127 2.45 -5.42 -1.52
N ALA A 128 1.40 -4.91 -2.15
CA ALA A 128 1.08 -5.16 -3.56
C ALA A 128 2.21 -4.75 -4.51
N TRP A 129 2.99 -3.71 -4.16
CA TRP A 129 4.05 -3.18 -5.02
C TRP A 129 5.46 -3.32 -4.43
N THR A 130 5.61 -3.82 -3.20
CA THR A 130 6.92 -3.92 -2.54
C THR A 130 7.55 -5.31 -2.64
N PHE A 131 6.77 -6.39 -2.55
CA PHE A 131 7.34 -7.75 -2.53
C PHE A 131 6.44 -8.84 -3.12
N LEU A 132 5.15 -8.58 -3.39
CA LEU A 132 4.24 -9.58 -3.95
C LEU A 132 4.43 -9.84 -5.45
N GLY A 133 5.18 -8.97 -6.15
CA GLY A 133 5.32 -9.04 -7.60
C GLY A 133 3.99 -8.90 -8.34
N VAL A 134 4.02 -9.06 -9.67
CA VAL A 134 2.86 -8.83 -10.53
C VAL A 134 1.70 -9.81 -10.22
N GLU A 135 2.02 -11.10 -10.05
CA GLU A 135 0.99 -12.13 -9.79
C GLU A 135 0.34 -11.98 -8.42
N GLY A 136 1.14 -11.72 -7.37
CA GLY A 136 0.60 -11.50 -6.03
C GLY A 136 -0.19 -10.19 -5.95
N CYS A 137 0.24 -9.13 -6.64
CA CYS A 137 -0.52 -7.88 -6.76
C CYS A 137 -1.91 -8.11 -7.39
N ARG A 138 -1.96 -8.81 -8.53
CA ARG A 138 -3.23 -9.18 -9.20
C ARG A 138 -4.13 -10.00 -8.27
N THR A 139 -3.55 -11.01 -7.62
CA THR A 139 -4.28 -11.88 -6.68
C THR A 139 -4.86 -11.10 -5.50
N LEU A 140 -4.07 -10.20 -4.90
CA LEU A 140 -4.52 -9.36 -3.79
C LEU A 140 -5.66 -8.42 -4.24
N ARG A 141 -5.53 -7.87 -5.45
CA ARG A 141 -6.55 -7.01 -6.07
C ARG A 141 -7.86 -7.72 -6.33
N ASP A 142 -7.81 -8.93 -6.87
CA ASP A 142 -9.01 -9.75 -7.12
C ASP A 142 -9.67 -10.23 -5.82
N ALA A 143 -8.88 -10.41 -4.75
CA ALA A 143 -9.35 -10.89 -3.47
C ALA A 143 -9.94 -9.79 -2.55
N LEU A 144 -9.69 -8.52 -2.84
CA LEU A 144 -10.15 -7.38 -2.04
C LEU A 144 -11.30 -6.64 -2.75
N PRO A 145 -12.48 -6.47 -2.10
CA PRO A 145 -13.61 -5.76 -2.69
C PRO A 145 -13.44 -4.23 -2.60
N LEU A 146 -12.29 -3.73 -3.04
CA LEU A 146 -11.94 -2.31 -3.01
C LEU A 146 -12.10 -1.69 -4.38
N ASP A 147 -12.62 -0.47 -4.42
CA ASP A 147 -12.79 0.26 -5.66
C ASP A 147 -11.45 0.71 -6.26
N ARG A 148 -11.50 1.11 -7.52
CA ARG A 148 -10.31 1.60 -8.22
C ARG A 148 -9.67 2.79 -7.50
N ALA A 149 -10.47 3.73 -6.99
CA ALA A 149 -9.95 4.92 -6.32
C ALA A 149 -9.07 4.57 -5.11
N THR A 150 -9.43 3.51 -4.37
CA THR A 150 -8.63 3.01 -3.25
C THR A 150 -7.30 2.44 -3.70
N TRP A 151 -7.25 1.74 -4.84
CA TRP A 151 -5.99 1.28 -5.43
C TRP A 151 -5.12 2.43 -5.95
N GLU A 152 -5.71 3.49 -6.51
CA GLU A 152 -4.96 4.70 -6.90
C GLU A 152 -4.34 5.39 -5.67
N ARG A 153 -5.10 5.54 -4.58
CA ARG A 153 -4.56 6.06 -3.31
C ARG A 153 -3.47 5.15 -2.76
N GLY A 154 -3.65 3.83 -2.83
CA GLY A 154 -2.65 2.84 -2.41
C GLY A 154 -1.33 2.98 -3.17
N ARG A 155 -1.39 3.19 -4.50
CA ARG A 155 -0.20 3.52 -5.30
C ARG A 155 0.47 4.78 -4.80
N GLY A 156 -0.30 5.83 -4.51
CA GLY A 156 0.22 7.07 -3.94
C GLY A 156 0.96 6.86 -2.63
N TRP A 157 0.39 6.10 -1.69
CA TRP A 157 1.04 5.75 -0.42
C TRP A 157 2.39 5.06 -0.61
N VAL A 158 2.46 4.07 -1.51
CA VAL A 158 3.72 3.38 -1.81
C VAL A 158 4.73 4.30 -2.47
N LEU A 159 4.28 5.10 -3.44
CA LEU A 159 5.14 5.97 -4.22
C LEU A 159 5.78 7.05 -3.34
N TRP A 160 4.99 7.71 -2.49
CA TRP A 160 5.49 8.67 -1.51
C TRP A 160 6.54 8.02 -0.60
N LYS A 161 6.24 6.86 -0.01
CA LYS A 161 7.19 6.18 0.89
C LYS A 161 8.48 5.80 0.16
N ALA A 162 8.40 5.33 -1.08
CA ALA A 162 9.58 4.95 -1.84
C ALA A 162 10.43 6.17 -2.22
N LEU A 163 9.82 7.34 -2.48
CA LEU A 163 10.54 8.57 -2.79
C LEU A 163 11.29 9.14 -1.59
N ILE A 164 10.66 9.24 -0.40
CA ILE A 164 11.36 9.71 0.82
C ILE A 164 12.59 8.84 1.13
N VAL A 165 12.50 7.53 0.89
CA VAL A 165 13.62 6.59 1.07
C VAL A 165 14.68 6.79 -0.01
N ALA A 166 14.28 6.92 -1.28
CA ALA A 166 15.21 7.15 -2.39
C ALA A 166 15.94 8.49 -2.28
N ALA A 167 15.31 9.52 -1.72
CA ALA A 167 15.90 10.82 -1.45
C ALA A 167 16.86 10.79 -0.24
N GLY A 168 16.88 9.70 0.54
CA GLY A 168 17.69 9.58 1.76
C GLY A 168 17.18 10.45 2.91
N LEU A 169 15.91 10.86 2.87
CA LEU A 169 15.29 11.77 3.82
C LEU A 169 14.54 11.04 4.94
N ALA A 170 14.46 9.70 4.89
CA ALA A 170 13.79 8.89 5.89
C ALA A 170 14.74 7.87 6.54
N GLU A 171 14.63 7.70 7.85
CA GLU A 171 15.16 6.52 8.53
C GLU A 171 14.39 5.28 8.07
N THR A 172 15.10 4.28 7.56
CA THR A 172 14.50 3.09 6.98
C THR A 172 15.31 1.85 7.31
N ASN A 173 14.70 0.68 7.21
CA ASN A 173 15.44 -0.57 7.28
C ASN A 173 16.23 -0.81 5.97
N ALA A 174 17.26 -1.67 6.05
CA ALA A 174 18.15 -1.95 4.92
C ALA A 174 17.44 -2.54 3.70
N TRP A 175 16.36 -3.32 3.90
CA TRP A 175 15.57 -3.88 2.81
C TRP A 175 14.85 -2.79 2.03
N GLU A 176 14.11 -1.93 2.72
CA GLU A 176 13.39 -0.80 2.12
C GLU A 176 14.36 0.16 1.42
N GLY A 177 15.53 0.44 2.04
CA GLY A 177 16.59 1.24 1.42
C GLY A 177 17.12 0.64 0.11
N GLY A 178 17.32 -0.68 0.07
CA GLY A 178 17.76 -1.39 -1.13
C GLY A 178 16.70 -1.49 -2.23
N GLN A 179 15.42 -1.32 -1.91
CA GLN A 179 14.29 -1.63 -2.80
C GLN A 179 13.48 -0.39 -3.23
N ALA A 180 13.85 0.82 -2.81
CA ALA A 180 13.09 2.03 -3.13
C ALA A 180 12.90 2.23 -4.65
N TRP A 181 13.98 2.12 -5.43
CA TRP A 181 13.91 2.31 -6.89
C TRP A 181 13.14 1.19 -7.61
N SER A 182 13.24 -0.06 -7.17
CA SER A 182 12.46 -1.18 -7.74
C SER A 182 10.97 -1.05 -7.40
N THR A 183 10.66 -0.52 -6.22
CA THR A 183 9.29 -0.20 -5.80
C THR A 183 8.69 0.92 -6.66
N ILE A 184 9.44 2.02 -6.88
CA ILE A 184 9.02 3.11 -7.79
C ILE A 184 8.74 2.56 -9.19
N ALA A 185 9.66 1.74 -9.73
CA ALA A 185 9.48 1.13 -11.04
C ALA A 185 8.23 0.23 -11.11
N SER A 186 7.96 -0.55 -10.06
CA SER A 186 6.79 -1.43 -9.97
C SER A 186 5.48 -0.66 -9.96
N VAL A 187 5.40 0.45 -9.22
CA VAL A 187 4.23 1.34 -9.21
C VAL A 187 4.00 1.95 -10.59
N LEU A 188 5.05 2.47 -11.23
CA LEU A 188 4.95 3.07 -12.57
C LEU A 188 4.54 2.06 -13.63
N ALA A 189 5.05 0.83 -13.55
CA ALA A 189 4.65 -0.25 -14.47
C ALA A 189 3.18 -0.61 -14.31
N ASP A 190 2.72 -0.84 -13.07
CA ASP A 190 1.31 -1.17 -12.78
C ASP A 190 0.34 -0.02 -13.11
N HIS A 191 0.79 1.24 -13.06
CA HIS A 191 0.01 2.38 -13.53
C HIS A 191 -0.11 2.45 -15.06
N ALA A 192 0.97 2.09 -15.77
CA ALA A 192 1.02 2.13 -17.23
C ALA A 192 0.28 0.96 -17.91
N GLU A 193 0.01 -0.12 -17.18
CA GLU A 193 -0.77 -1.26 -17.69
C GLU A 193 -2.15 -0.78 -18.21
N PRO A 194 -2.56 -1.19 -19.44
CA PRO A 194 -3.84 -0.81 -20.01
C PRO A 194 -4.99 -1.09 -19.05
N ARG A 195 -5.79 -0.06 -18.78
CA ARG A 195 -6.93 -0.04 -17.84
C ARG A 195 -7.99 -1.08 -18.23
N GLY A 196 -7.75 -2.34 -17.88
CA GLY A 196 -8.45 -3.46 -18.51
C GLY A 196 -8.89 -4.57 -17.57
N TYR A 197 -9.18 -4.32 -16.29
CA TYR A 197 -9.82 -5.31 -15.44
C TYR A 197 -10.78 -4.63 -14.45
N GLY A 198 -12.08 -4.87 -14.66
CA GLY A 198 -13.16 -4.25 -13.88
C GLY A 198 -14.46 -3.98 -14.66
N ALA A 199 -14.79 -4.79 -15.67
CA ALA A 199 -16.16 -4.85 -16.20
C ALA A 199 -16.73 -6.24 -15.86
N ARG A 200 -17.28 -6.39 -14.64
CA ARG A 200 -18.29 -7.41 -14.38
C ARG A 200 -19.50 -6.77 -13.72
N ALA A 201 -20.48 -6.56 -14.58
CA ALA A 201 -21.93 -6.56 -14.38
C ALA A 201 -22.50 -5.79 -13.18
N ALA A 202 -22.90 -4.55 -13.45
CA ALA A 202 -24.16 -4.05 -12.90
C ALA A 202 -25.31 -4.58 -13.77
N GLU A 203 -25.74 -5.82 -13.52
CA GLU A 203 -27.04 -6.31 -13.99
C GLU A 203 -27.77 -7.00 -12.84
N GLY A 204 -28.96 -6.46 -12.54
CA GLY A 204 -29.90 -6.94 -11.54
C GLY A 204 -30.59 -5.75 -10.88
N SER A 205 -31.90 -5.59 -10.89
CA SER A 205 -33.02 -6.29 -11.53
C SER A 205 -34.14 -5.25 -11.55
N LYS A 206 -34.90 -5.17 -12.63
CA LYS A 206 -36.28 -4.68 -12.59
C LYS A 206 -37.19 -5.89 -12.60
#